data_AF-A0A9Q3B8Y1-F1
#
_entry.id   AF-A0A9Q3B8Y1-F1
#
_cell.length_a   1.000
_cell.length_b   1.000
_cell.length_c   1.000
_cell.angle_alpha   90.00
_cell.angle_beta   90.00
_cell.angle_gamma   90.00
#
_symmetry.space_group_name_H-M   'P 1'
#
loop_
_entity.id
_entity.type
_entity.pdbx_description
1 polymer ?
#
loop_
_entity_poly.entity_id
_entity_poly.type
_entity_poly.pdbx_seq_one_letter_code
_entity_poly.pdbx_strand_id
1 'polypeptide(L)' 'MKQDPSEILFHYREAFSSDNAPLGAIRGHEVDIMLNLESPYPPLLQRPAYPASPRPREALETHINELIKLGVF' A
#
# COMPACT_ATOMS: atom_id res chain seq x y z
N MET A 1 -15.76 17.34 -30.97
CA MET A 1 -16.87 16.92 -30.09
C MET A 1 -16.28 16.75 -28.71
N LYS A 2 -16.68 17.55 -27.71
CA LYS A 2 -16.19 17.39 -26.32
C LYS A 2 -16.99 16.26 -25.69
N GLN A 3 -16.32 15.21 -25.24
CA GLN A 3 -16.95 14.16 -24.44
C GLN A 3 -17.25 14.71 -23.04
N ASP A 4 -18.40 14.33 -22.47
CA ASP A 4 -18.74 14.69 -21.10
C ASP A 4 -17.82 13.90 -20.15
N PRO A 5 -17.14 14.56 -19.18
CA PRO A 5 -16.32 13.86 -18.18
C PRO A 5 -17.07 12.74 -17.46
N SER A 6 -18.38 12.90 -17.26
CA SER A 6 -19.22 11.90 -16.59
C SER A 6 -19.34 10.62 -17.41
N GLU A 7 -19.45 10.73 -18.74
CA GLU A 7 -19.49 9.59 -19.65
C GLU A 7 -18.17 8.82 -19.63
N ILE A 8 -17.04 9.55 -19.62
CA ILE A 8 -15.70 8.95 -19.53
C ILE A 8 -15.53 8.20 -18.21
N LEU A 9 -15.85 8.84 -17.08
CA LEU A 9 -15.73 8.23 -15.76
C LEU A 9 -16.61 6.98 -15.63
N PHE A 10 -17.83 7.01 -16.19
CA PHE A 10 -18.72 5.87 -16.18
C PHE A 10 -18.19 4.71 -17.01
N HIS A 11 -17.75 4.99 -18.25
CA HIS A 11 -17.25 3.96 -19.17
C HIS A 11 -15.93 3.33 -18.73
N TYR A 12 -15.04 4.11 -18.12
CA TYR A 12 -13.71 3.66 -17.70
C TYR A 12 -13.56 3.56 -16.19
N ARG A 13 -14.65 3.39 -15.44
CA ARG A 13 -14.66 3.39 -13.96
C ARG A 13 -13.60 2.48 -13.32
N GLU A 14 -13.26 1.36 -13.96
CA GLU A 14 -12.28 0.39 -13.48
C GLU A 14 -10.83 0.83 -13.69
N ALA A 15 -10.60 1.81 -14.57
CA ALA A 15 -9.29 2.43 -14.79
C ALA A 15 -8.97 3.52 -13.74
N PHE A 16 -9.95 3.90 -12.91
CA PHE A 16 -9.78 4.90 -11.86
C PHE A 16 -9.67 4.24 -10.48
N SER A 17 -8.86 4.85 -9.61
CA SER A 17 -8.80 4.45 -8.21
C SER A 17 -10.12 4.78 -7.51
N SER A 18 -10.67 3.83 -6.75
CA SER A 18 -11.85 4.01 -5.93
C SER A 18 -11.71 3.25 -4.62
N ASP A 19 -12.41 3.71 -3.57
CA ASP A 19 -12.36 3.11 -2.24
C ASP A 19 -12.85 1.64 -2.21
N ASN A 20 -13.58 1.22 -3.26
CA ASN A 20 -14.16 -0.12 -3.39
C ASN A 20 -13.29 -1.09 -4.20
N ALA A 21 -12.17 -0.63 -4.77
CA ALA A 21 -11.26 -1.45 -5.56
C ALA A 21 -9.94 -1.60 -4.79
N PRO A 22 -9.56 -2.82 -4.35
CA PRO A 22 -8.32 -3.02 -3.63
C PRO A 22 -7.12 -2.77 -4.54
N LEU A 23 -6.15 -1.99 -4.08
CA LEU A 23 -4.89 -1.72 -4.81
C LEU A 23 -4.10 -3.01 -5.06
N GLY A 24 -4.25 -4.02 -4.19
CA GLY A 24 -3.64 -5.34 -4.34
C GLY A 24 -4.27 -6.24 -5.41
N ALA A 25 -5.26 -5.77 -6.20
CA ALA A 25 -5.85 -6.57 -7.28
C ALA A 25 -4.92 -6.79 -8.49
N ILE A 26 -3.78 -6.09 -8.54
CA ILE A 26 -2.78 -6.22 -9.60
C ILE A 26 -2.04 -7.55 -9.43
N ARG A 27 -2.27 -8.50 -10.35
CA ARG A 27 -1.65 -9.85 -10.34
C ARG A 27 -0.46 -9.90 -11.30
N GLY A 28 0.57 -10.70 -10.97
CA GLY A 28 1.69 -10.97 -11.88
C GLY A 28 2.84 -9.95 -11.84
N HIS A 29 2.84 -9.07 -10.85
CA HIS A 29 3.93 -8.13 -10.54
C HIS A 29 4.57 -8.44 -9.19
N GLU A 30 4.58 -9.71 -8.76
CA GLU A 30 5.27 -10.09 -7.53
C GLU A 30 6.77 -9.82 -7.65
N VAL A 31 7.36 -9.20 -6.63
CA VAL A 31 8.80 -8.93 -6.57
C VAL A 31 9.45 -9.99 -5.71
N ASP A 32 10.40 -10.73 -6.29
CA ASP A 32 11.28 -11.61 -5.53
C ASP A 32 12.46 -10.79 -4.95
N ILE A 33 12.46 -10.61 -3.63
CA ILE A 33 13.50 -9.86 -2.91
C ILE A 33 14.32 -10.86 -2.09
N MET A 34 15.52 -11.17 -2.58
CA MET A 34 16.46 -12.04 -1.88
C MET A 34 17.51 -11.23 -1.12
N LEU A 35 17.74 -11.56 0.15
CA LEU A 35 18.89 -11.05 0.90
C LEU A 35 20.17 -11.70 0.37
N ASN A 36 21.23 -10.90 0.21
CA ASN A 36 22.56 -11.39 -0.16
C ASN A 36 23.37 -11.90 1.05
N LEU A 37 22.72 -12.13 2.19
CA LEU A 37 23.32 -12.48 3.47
C LEU A 37 22.50 -13.60 4.09
N GLU A 38 23.15 -14.43 4.90
CA GLU A 38 22.50 -15.43 5.75
C GLU A 38 22.56 -15.00 7.22
N SER A 39 21.74 -15.64 8.06
CA SER A 39 21.73 -15.41 9.52
C SER A 39 23.10 -15.74 10.15
N PRO A 40 23.57 -14.98 11.16
CA PRO A 40 22.89 -13.88 11.85
C PRO A 40 22.92 -12.57 11.08
N TYR A 41 21.76 -11.91 11.00
CA TYR A 41 21.62 -10.62 10.31
C TYR A 41 22.46 -9.52 10.98
N PRO A 42 22.94 -8.51 10.22
CA PRO A 42 23.63 -7.36 10.78
C PRO A 42 22.83 -6.70 11.92
N PRO A 43 23.49 -6.18 12.98
CA PRO A 43 22.80 -5.56 14.12
C PRO A 43 21.82 -4.46 13.73
N LEU A 44 22.06 -3.77 12.61
CA LEU A 44 21.16 -2.74 12.06
C LEU A 44 19.76 -3.29 11.73
N LEU A 45 19.67 -4.52 11.20
CA LEU A 45 18.40 -5.17 10.85
C LEU A 45 17.70 -5.77 12.07
N GLN A 46 18.42 -5.97 13.18
CA GLN A 46 17.87 -6.52 14.41
C GLN A 46 17.32 -5.45 15.37
N ARG A 47 17.43 -4.16 15.01
CA ARG A 47 16.99 -3.07 15.87
C ARG A 47 15.47 -3.05 15.98
N PRO A 48 14.90 -2.85 17.18
CA PRO A 48 13.47 -2.61 17.31
C PRO A 48 13.10 -1.32 16.58
N ALA A 49 11.84 -1.22 16.17
CA ALA A 49 11.31 0.02 15.63
C ALA A 49 11.52 1.17 16.63
N TYR A 50 11.88 2.34 16.12
CA TYR A 50 12.04 3.52 16.96
C TYR A 50 10.68 3.90 17.58
N PRO A 51 10.63 4.26 18.88
CA PRO A 51 9.37 4.63 19.52
C PRO A 51 8.78 5.88 18.87
N ALA A 52 7.55 5.75 18.36
CA ALA A 52 6.78 6.89 17.89
C ALA A 52 6.12 7.63 19.07
N SER A 53 6.01 8.96 18.96
CA SER A 53 5.24 9.74 19.94
C SER A 53 3.73 9.50 19.77
N PRO A 54 2.90 9.77 20.80
CA PRO A 54 1.50 9.36 20.81
C PRO A 54 0.67 9.90 19.64
N ARG A 55 0.82 11.19 19.31
CA ARG A 55 0.06 11.83 18.22
C ARG A 55 0.39 11.25 16.83
N PRO A 56 1.67 11.16 16.42
CA PRO A 56 2.02 10.47 15.18
C PRO A 56 1.57 9.01 15.14
N ARG A 57 1.63 8.31 16.28
CA ARG A 57 1.20 6.92 16.36
C ARG A 57 -0.29 6.77 16.02
N GLU A 58 -1.16 7.60 16.58
CA GLU A 58 -2.60 7.57 16.29
C GLU A 58 -2.89 7.82 14.80
N ALA A 59 -2.23 8.81 14.19
CA ALA A 59 -2.37 9.09 12.76
C ALA A 59 -1.88 7.93 11.88
N LEU A 60 -0.75 7.31 12.25
CA LEU A 60 -0.21 6.15 11.55
C LEU A 60 -1.15 4.94 11.67
N GLU A 61 -1.76 4.71 12.83
CA GLU A 61 -2.70 3.61 13.04
C GLU A 61 -3.91 3.72 12.10
N THR A 62 -4.43 4.92 11.85
CA THR A 62 -5.51 5.13 10.85
C THR A 62 -5.07 4.65 9.46
N HIS A 63 -3.93 5.12 8.97
CA HIS A 63 -3.45 4.79 7.63
C HIS A 63 -3.04 3.32 7.49
N ILE A 64 -2.44 2.73 8.53
CA ILE A 64 -2.13 1.30 8.54
C ILE A 64 -3.42 0.48 8.37
N ASN A 65 -4.49 0.84 9.09
CA ASN A 65 -5.77 0.16 8.98
C ASN A 65 -6.42 0.32 7.59
N GLU A 66 -6.26 1.47 6.95
CA GLU A 66 -6.70 1.68 5.56
C GLU A 66 -5.95 0.76 4.59
N LEU A 67 -4.63 0.69 4.70
CA LEU A 67 -3.80 -0.19 3.85
C LEU A 67 -4.15 -1.67 4.02
N ILE A 68 -4.38 -2.11 5.26
CA ILE A 68 -4.83 -3.48 5.55
C ILE A 68 -6.16 -3.77 4.85
N LYS A 69 -7.14 -2.86 4.92
CA LYS A 69 -8.44 -3.02 4.24
C LYS A 69 -8.31 -3.08 2.72
N LEU A 70 -7.35 -2.36 2.15
CA LEU A 70 -7.04 -2.37 0.72
C LEU A 70 -6.26 -3.60 0.25
N GLY A 71 -5.88 -4.50 1.17
CA GLY A 71 -5.14 -5.72 0.85
C GLY A 71 -3.71 -5.46 0.40
N VAL A 72 -3.09 -4.37 0.87
CA VAL A 72 -1.68 -4.07 0.62
C VAL A 72 -0.87 -4.73 1.75
N PHE A 73 -0.24 -5.87 1.46
CA PHE A 73 0.60 -6.63 2.39
C PHE A 73 1.89 -7.10 1.71
#